data_AF-A0A662H0A7-F1
#
_entry.id   AF-A0A662H0A7-F1
#
_cell.length_a   1.000
_cell.length_b   1.000
_cell.length_c   1.000
_cell.angle_alpha   90.00
_cell.angle_beta   90.00
_cell.angle_gamma   90.00
#
_symmetry.space_group_name_H-M   'P 1'
#
loop_
_entity.id
_entity.type
_entity.pdbx_description
1 polymer ?
#
loop_
_entity_poly.entity_id
_entity_poly.type
_entity_poly.pdbx_seq_one_letter_code
_entity_poly.pdbx_strand_id
1 'polypeptide(L)'
;MDSKLPIAALMGALILAIVIGMWQGELPHSSINYTHVKVLLEGAPEIPKAFKYSFEIPHNNTLRYDNLKMLEEYIYKINETVFLYLGNYSFKKIEGWAENGEEGIVIMHLIKGKGREGLIIEPKRKVEVYASLEDRGALRFIPIFRVLDPEDVTEIRGYVNIENVYNVSLFLFPSRIIFNSTNDLRNGSKLISLLVSKEGKFCIRLDPELLKPPFPLREGPYLLIYGDMCKGGYEWLDINEIKGKTIYISLKCNATDTG
;
A
#
# COMPACT_ATOMS: atom_id res chain seq x y z
N MET A 1 -5.15 19.76 -22.75
CA MET A 1 -3.89 19.02 -22.96
C MET A 1 -3.73 18.10 -21.77
N ASP A 2 -4.22 16.88 -21.92
CA ASP A 2 -4.26 15.87 -20.87
C ASP A 2 -2.92 15.13 -20.80
N SER A 3 -1.95 15.66 -20.06
CA SER A 3 -0.78 14.90 -19.66
C SER A 3 -1.09 14.17 -18.35
N LYS A 4 -1.97 13.17 -18.42
CA LYS A 4 -2.03 12.12 -17.41
C LYS A 4 -0.81 11.25 -17.65
N LEU A 5 0.30 11.50 -16.97
CA LEU A 5 1.29 10.45 -16.81
C LEU A 5 0.63 9.41 -15.89
N PRO A 6 0.29 8.21 -16.37
CA PRO A 6 -0.22 7.18 -15.48
C PRO A 6 0.84 6.88 -14.41
N ILE A 7 0.43 6.46 -13.21
CA ILE A 7 1.35 6.04 -12.14
C ILE A 7 2.39 5.03 -12.67
N ALA A 8 2.01 4.20 -13.65
CA ALA A 8 2.89 3.30 -14.38
C ALA A 8 4.06 3.99 -15.11
N ALA A 9 3.86 5.19 -15.67
CA ALA A 9 4.91 5.99 -16.31
C ALA A 9 5.83 6.67 -15.29
N LEU A 10 5.32 7.06 -14.12
CA LEU A 10 6.14 7.58 -13.02
C LEU A 10 7.04 6.46 -12.44
N MET A 11 6.44 5.28 -12.21
CA MET A 11 7.15 4.06 -11.80
C MET A 11 8.19 3.62 -12.84
N GLY A 12 7.85 3.72 -14.13
CA GLY A 12 8.77 3.41 -15.23
C GLY A 12 9.96 4.39 -15.29
N ALA A 13 9.71 5.69 -15.09
CA ALA A 13 10.77 6.69 -15.03
C ALA A 13 11.68 6.52 -13.81
N LEU A 14 11.12 6.18 -12.65
CA LEU A 14 11.88 5.88 -11.43
C LEU A 14 12.79 4.68 -11.65
N ILE A 15 12.26 3.56 -12.15
CA ILE A 15 13.02 2.35 -12.46
C ILE A 15 14.13 2.66 -13.49
N LEU A 16 13.84 3.46 -14.52
CA LEU A 16 14.82 3.83 -15.54
C LEU A 16 15.95 4.71 -14.96
N ALA A 17 15.62 5.70 -14.14
CA ALA A 17 16.60 6.54 -13.46
C ALA A 17 17.49 5.71 -12.51
N ILE A 18 16.91 4.72 -11.83
CA ILE A 18 17.64 3.77 -10.99
C ILE A 18 18.58 2.91 -11.84
N VAL A 19 18.14 2.38 -12.98
CA VAL A 19 19.00 1.64 -13.91
C VAL A 19 20.17 2.49 -14.40
N ILE A 20 19.94 3.77 -14.71
CA ILE A 20 20.99 4.70 -15.13
C ILE A 20 21.97 4.99 -13.99
N GLY A 21 21.48 5.33 -12.79
CA GLY A 21 22.32 5.59 -11.61
C GLY A 21 23.10 4.35 -11.13
N MET A 22 22.51 3.15 -11.25
CA MET A 22 23.19 1.87 -11.04
C MET A 22 24.32 1.66 -12.04
N TRP A 23 24.13 2.04 -13.31
CA TRP A 23 25.13 1.90 -14.36
C TRP A 23 26.29 2.91 -14.21
N GLN A 24 26.00 4.09 -13.63
CA GLN A 24 26.99 5.15 -13.39
C GLN A 24 27.73 5.00 -12.06
N GLY A 25 27.29 4.10 -11.17
CA GLY A 25 27.93 3.85 -9.87
C GLY A 25 27.72 4.96 -8.83
N GLU A 26 26.74 5.83 -9.05
CA GLU A 26 26.50 7.03 -8.22
C GLU A 26 25.67 6.75 -6.96
N LEU A 27 24.99 5.60 -6.88
CA LEU A 27 24.16 5.22 -5.73
C LEU A 27 24.88 4.22 -4.81
N PRO A 28 25.20 4.59 -3.55
CA PRO A 28 25.82 3.66 -2.62
C PRO A 28 24.90 2.48 -2.26
N HIS A 29 25.51 1.31 -2.09
CA HIS A 29 24.79 0.11 -1.68
C HIS A 29 24.20 0.25 -0.27
N SER A 30 22.96 -0.21 -0.13
CA SER A 30 22.19 -0.20 1.10
C SER A 30 21.93 -1.64 1.54
N SER A 31 22.32 -2.00 2.75
CA SER A 31 21.92 -3.27 3.37
C SER A 31 20.56 -3.12 4.07
N ILE A 32 19.72 -4.13 3.92
CA ILE A 32 18.53 -4.34 4.74
C ILE A 32 18.78 -5.51 5.66
N ASN A 33 18.41 -5.35 6.93
CA ASN A 33 18.37 -6.44 7.88
C ASN A 33 17.09 -7.25 7.67
N TYR A 34 17.25 -8.56 7.49
CA TYR A 34 16.16 -9.49 7.36
C TYR A 34 16.49 -10.82 8.05
N THR A 35 15.45 -11.50 8.53
CA THR A 35 15.53 -12.88 8.98
C THR A 35 14.71 -13.75 8.03
N HIS A 36 15.34 -14.77 7.47
CA HIS A 36 14.66 -15.74 6.63
C HIS A 36 13.95 -16.78 7.50
N VAL A 37 12.66 -17.00 7.25
CA VAL A 37 11.83 -17.98 7.95
C VAL A 37 11.17 -18.94 6.98
N LYS A 38 11.07 -20.21 7.38
CA LYS A 38 10.25 -21.20 6.67
C LYS A 38 8.82 -21.09 7.16
N VAL A 39 7.89 -20.86 6.26
CA VAL A 39 6.48 -20.66 6.61
C VAL A 39 5.57 -20.96 5.41
N LEU A 40 4.54 -21.76 5.64
CA LEU A 40 3.46 -21.97 4.70
C LEU A 40 2.28 -21.06 5.08
N LEU A 41 1.81 -20.24 4.13
CA LEU A 41 0.60 -19.44 4.31
C LEU A 41 -0.53 -20.05 3.47
N GLU A 42 -1.38 -20.84 4.12
CA GLU A 42 -2.49 -21.52 3.46
C GLU A 42 -3.50 -20.52 2.90
N GLY A 43 -3.92 -20.73 1.64
CA GLY A 43 -4.89 -19.87 0.96
C GLY A 43 -4.34 -18.51 0.51
N ALA A 44 -3.02 -18.30 0.61
CA ALA A 44 -2.38 -17.08 0.14
C ALA A 44 -2.32 -17.02 -1.40
N PRO A 45 -2.26 -15.80 -1.98
CA PRO A 45 -1.96 -15.63 -3.39
C PRO A 45 -0.55 -16.11 -3.72
N GLU A 46 -0.31 -16.44 -5.00
CA GLU A 46 0.98 -16.95 -5.48
C GLU A 46 2.08 -15.89 -5.54
N ILE A 47 1.72 -14.61 -5.40
CA ILE A 47 2.65 -13.48 -5.45
C ILE A 47 3.07 -13.06 -4.03
N PRO A 48 4.24 -12.41 -3.88
CA PRO A 48 4.67 -11.92 -2.58
C PRO A 48 3.69 -10.90 -1.98
N LYS A 49 3.54 -10.94 -0.66
CA LYS A 49 2.65 -10.07 0.13
C LYS A 49 3.30 -9.64 1.43
N ALA A 50 3.21 -8.35 1.75
CA ALA A 50 3.72 -7.78 2.98
C ALA A 50 2.62 -7.62 4.02
N PHE A 51 2.93 -7.97 5.26
CA PHE A 51 2.04 -7.87 6.41
C PHE A 51 2.74 -7.18 7.56
N LYS A 52 1.99 -6.43 8.37
CA LYS A 52 2.47 -5.96 9.67
C LYS A 52 2.78 -7.14 10.57
N TYR A 53 4.04 -7.28 10.98
CA TYR A 53 4.46 -8.37 11.85
C TYR A 53 4.05 -8.07 13.30
N SER A 54 2.96 -8.71 13.73
CA SER A 54 2.35 -8.55 15.06
C SER A 54 1.79 -9.87 15.59
N PHE A 55 2.30 -10.98 15.05
CA PHE A 55 1.86 -12.34 15.33
C PHE A 55 3.08 -13.24 15.50
N GLU A 56 2.87 -14.40 16.12
CA GLU A 56 3.90 -15.43 16.24
C GLU A 56 3.76 -16.47 15.13
N ILE A 57 4.88 -16.88 14.55
CA ILE A 57 4.91 -18.01 13.63
C ILE A 57 4.81 -19.29 14.48
N PRO A 58 3.76 -20.12 14.31
CA PRO A 58 3.58 -21.31 15.11
C PRO A 58 4.67 -22.35 14.82
N HIS A 59 4.89 -23.27 15.76
CA HIS A 59 5.95 -24.28 15.68
C HIS A 59 5.82 -25.22 14.46
N ASN A 60 4.61 -25.41 13.94
CA ASN A 60 4.34 -26.17 12.72
C ASN A 60 4.58 -25.35 11.43
N ASN A 61 5.04 -24.10 11.55
CA ASN A 61 5.35 -23.16 10.47
C ASN A 61 4.18 -22.92 9.50
N THR A 62 2.94 -23.08 9.96
CA THR A 62 1.75 -22.98 9.11
C THR A 62 0.83 -21.88 9.61
N LEU A 63 0.55 -20.92 8.74
CA LEU A 63 -0.36 -19.79 8.97
C LEU A 63 -1.52 -19.87 7.97
N ARG A 64 -2.62 -19.16 8.25
CA ARG A 64 -3.76 -19.04 7.34
C ARG A 64 -3.88 -17.61 6.84
N TYR A 65 -3.98 -17.43 5.51
CA TYR A 65 -4.09 -16.11 4.90
C TYR A 65 -5.30 -15.32 5.42
N ASP A 66 -6.43 -15.99 5.65
CA ASP A 66 -7.63 -15.35 6.19
C ASP A 66 -7.43 -14.67 7.54
N ASN A 67 -6.47 -15.14 8.35
CA ASN A 67 -6.14 -14.54 9.64
C ASN A 67 -5.19 -13.33 9.50
N LEU A 68 -4.42 -13.27 8.40
CA LEU A 68 -3.41 -12.24 8.18
C LEU A 68 -3.84 -11.17 7.19
N LYS A 69 -4.85 -11.41 6.34
CA LYS A 69 -5.24 -10.47 5.28
C LYS A 69 -5.58 -9.05 5.77
N MET A 70 -6.02 -8.91 7.02
CA MET A 70 -6.28 -7.60 7.65
C MET A 70 -5.01 -6.85 8.05
N LEU A 71 -3.87 -7.53 8.10
CA LEU A 71 -2.55 -6.97 8.37
C LEU A 71 -1.77 -6.67 7.08
N GLU A 72 -2.33 -7.01 5.92
CA GLU A 72 -1.72 -6.73 4.62
C GLU A 72 -1.69 -5.23 4.40
N GLU A 73 -0.50 -4.67 4.25
CA GLU A 73 -0.27 -3.23 4.09
C GLU A 73 0.79 -3.01 3.01
N TYR A 74 0.63 -1.93 2.22
CA TYR A 74 1.67 -1.47 1.29
C TYR A 74 2.58 -0.42 1.93
N ILE A 75 2.10 0.35 2.91
CA ILE A 75 2.85 1.43 3.54
C ILE A 75 3.09 1.13 5.01
N TYR A 76 4.36 1.17 5.41
CA TYR A 76 4.83 0.98 6.77
C TYR A 76 5.54 2.24 7.27
N LYS A 77 5.57 2.41 8.59
CA LYS A 77 6.36 3.45 9.25
C LYS A 77 7.73 2.89 9.62
N ILE A 78 8.76 3.72 9.63
CA ILE A 78 10.08 3.32 10.14
C ILE A 78 9.93 2.69 11.54
N ASN A 79 10.71 1.64 11.80
CA ASN A 79 10.69 0.79 12.99
C ASN A 79 9.50 -0.18 13.11
N GLU A 80 8.55 -0.19 12.16
CA GLU A 80 7.59 -1.29 12.09
C GLU A 80 8.23 -2.52 11.44
N THR A 81 8.10 -3.67 12.08
CA THR A 81 8.55 -4.94 11.53
C THR A 81 7.57 -5.44 10.48
N VAL A 82 8.10 -5.82 9.32
CA VAL A 82 7.35 -6.32 8.17
C VAL A 82 7.57 -7.81 8.04
N PHE A 83 6.49 -8.57 7.92
CA PHE A 83 6.55 -9.96 7.48
C PHE A 83 6.18 -10.02 6.01
N LEU A 84 7.13 -10.41 5.19
CA LEU A 84 6.95 -10.59 3.76
C LEU A 84 6.82 -12.09 3.45
N TYR A 85 5.63 -12.54 3.05
CA TYR A 85 5.44 -13.86 2.48
C TYR A 85 5.84 -13.84 1.00
N LEU A 86 6.62 -14.82 0.54
CA LEU A 86 7.17 -14.83 -0.82
C LEU A 86 6.26 -15.50 -1.88
N GLY A 87 5.07 -15.96 -1.50
CA GLY A 87 4.17 -16.64 -2.45
C GLY A 87 4.78 -17.95 -2.95
N ASN A 88 4.71 -18.21 -4.26
CA ASN A 88 5.30 -19.37 -4.93
C ASN A 88 6.77 -19.18 -5.33
N TYR A 89 7.45 -18.23 -4.69
CA TYR A 89 8.83 -17.90 -4.99
C TYR A 89 9.77 -18.28 -3.84
N SER A 90 11.03 -18.46 -4.19
CA SER A 90 12.14 -18.63 -3.25
C SER A 90 13.07 -17.42 -3.32
N PHE A 91 13.62 -17.08 -2.16
CA PHE A 91 14.56 -15.97 -2.02
C PHE A 91 15.92 -16.31 -2.65
N LYS A 92 16.42 -15.44 -3.53
CA LYS A 92 17.76 -15.57 -4.13
C LYS A 92 18.76 -14.60 -3.51
N LYS A 93 18.46 -13.31 -3.58
CA LYS A 93 19.28 -12.23 -3.01
C LYS A 93 18.48 -10.96 -2.84
N ILE A 94 18.98 -10.05 -2.03
CA ILE A 94 18.48 -8.69 -1.87
C ILE A 94 19.58 -7.71 -2.25
N GLU A 95 19.24 -6.70 -3.03
CA GLU A 95 20.12 -5.60 -3.38
C GLU A 95 19.43 -4.30 -3.00
N GLY A 96 20.18 -3.36 -2.45
CA GLY A 96 19.68 -2.06 -2.07
C GLY A 96 20.60 -0.95 -2.54
N TRP A 97 20.00 0.19 -2.81
CA TRP A 97 20.66 1.45 -3.16
C TRP A 97 20.03 2.52 -2.30
N ALA A 98 20.81 3.47 -1.82
CA ALA A 98 20.32 4.65 -1.12
C ALA A 98 21.18 5.84 -1.50
N GLU A 99 20.62 7.04 -1.57
CA GLU A 99 21.39 8.26 -1.84
C GLU A 99 21.55 9.04 -0.54
N ASN A 100 22.77 9.40 -0.15
CA ASN A 100 23.06 10.31 0.98
C ASN A 100 22.34 10.01 2.31
N GLY A 101 21.95 8.75 2.55
CA GLY A 101 21.27 8.32 3.78
C GLY A 101 19.74 8.46 3.77
N GLU A 102 19.13 8.96 2.71
CA GLU A 102 17.66 9.05 2.55
C GLU A 102 17.14 8.20 1.38
N GLU A 103 15.85 7.82 1.47
CA GLU A 103 15.08 6.93 0.59
C GLU A 103 15.88 5.90 -0.23
N GLY A 104 15.96 4.67 0.26
CA GLY A 104 16.55 3.57 -0.50
C GLY A 104 15.56 2.88 -1.45
N ILE A 105 16.01 2.42 -2.62
CA ILE A 105 15.31 1.36 -3.37
C ILE A 105 15.95 0.04 -3.04
N VAL A 106 15.13 -0.95 -2.78
CA VAL A 106 15.55 -2.34 -2.57
C VAL A 106 14.85 -3.24 -3.55
N ILE A 107 15.64 -4.08 -4.20
CA ILE A 107 15.19 -5.11 -5.12
C ILE A 107 15.47 -6.46 -4.49
N MET A 108 14.41 -7.21 -4.22
CA MET A 108 14.47 -8.61 -3.84
C MET A 108 14.37 -9.46 -5.08
N HIS A 109 15.43 -10.20 -5.37
CA HIS A 109 15.48 -11.13 -6.49
C HIS A 109 14.86 -12.45 -6.06
N LEU A 110 13.77 -12.81 -6.71
CA LEU A 110 12.99 -14.00 -6.43
C LEU A 110 12.98 -14.92 -7.65
N ILE A 111 13.07 -16.22 -7.39
CA ILE A 111 12.96 -17.26 -8.43
C ILE A 111 11.78 -18.16 -8.13
N LYS A 112 11.20 -18.78 -9.16
CA LYS A 112 10.08 -19.71 -8.96
C LYS A 112 10.52 -20.87 -8.06
N GLY A 113 9.75 -21.13 -7.02
CA GLY A 113 10.10 -22.06 -5.94
C GLY A 113 8.90 -22.88 -5.47
N LYS A 114 9.03 -23.49 -4.28
CA LYS A 114 7.99 -24.34 -3.67
C LYS A 114 7.06 -23.60 -2.70
N GLY A 115 7.24 -22.28 -2.56
CA GLY A 115 6.34 -21.36 -1.87
C GLY A 115 6.11 -21.59 -0.38
N ARG A 116 7.21 -21.61 0.39
CA ARG A 116 7.19 -21.82 1.85
C ARG A 116 8.19 -20.95 2.59
N GLU A 117 8.38 -19.75 2.09
CA GLU A 117 9.41 -18.82 2.57
C GLU A 117 8.78 -17.49 2.90
N GLY A 118 9.29 -16.88 3.97
CA GLY A 118 8.97 -15.52 4.35
C GLY A 118 10.21 -14.81 4.87
N LEU A 119 10.20 -13.49 4.80
CA LEU A 119 11.25 -12.64 5.35
C LEU A 119 10.64 -11.78 6.46
N ILE A 120 11.29 -11.73 7.61
CA ILE A 120 11.01 -10.73 8.64
C ILE A 120 12.00 -9.60 8.44
N ILE A 121 11.51 -8.40 8.12
CA ILE A 121 12.30 -7.24 7.74
C ILE A 121 12.09 -6.14 8.78
N GLU A 122 13.19 -5.57 9.28
CA GLU A 122 13.17 -4.47 10.25
C GLU A 122 13.75 -3.20 9.63
N PRO A 123 12.95 -2.43 8.88
CA PRO A 123 13.43 -1.22 8.23
C PRO A 123 13.71 -0.12 9.26
N LYS A 124 14.93 0.42 9.23
CA LYS A 124 15.39 1.54 10.09
C LYS A 124 15.49 2.87 9.36
N ARG A 125 15.06 2.91 8.10
CA ARG A 125 15.12 4.07 7.19
C ARG A 125 13.98 4.00 6.19
N LYS A 126 13.71 5.11 5.49
CA LYS A 126 12.81 5.12 4.34
C LYS A 126 13.32 4.17 3.27
N VAL A 127 12.43 3.36 2.73
CA VAL A 127 12.79 2.42 1.66
C VAL A 127 11.57 2.06 0.82
N GLU A 128 11.75 1.91 -0.47
CA GLU A 128 10.78 1.25 -1.34
C GLU A 128 11.30 -0.12 -1.78
N VAL A 129 10.50 -1.15 -1.57
CA VAL A 129 10.87 -2.54 -1.77
C VAL A 129 10.10 -3.11 -2.95
N TYR A 130 10.86 -3.63 -3.91
CA TYR A 130 10.37 -4.28 -5.12
C TYR A 130 10.80 -5.74 -5.12
N ALA A 131 9.98 -6.62 -5.72
CA ALA A 131 10.44 -7.95 -6.09
C ALA A 131 10.70 -7.99 -7.60
N SER A 132 11.85 -8.55 -7.95
CA SER A 132 12.22 -8.95 -9.30
C SER A 132 11.81 -10.41 -9.48
N LEU A 133 10.82 -10.64 -10.35
CA LEU A 133 10.31 -11.96 -10.69
C LEU A 133 10.79 -12.32 -12.09
N GLU A 134 11.54 -13.41 -12.20
CA GLU A 134 11.92 -13.98 -13.48
C GLU A 134 10.85 -14.99 -13.92
N ASP A 135 10.14 -14.69 -15.01
CA ASP A 135 9.15 -15.59 -15.62
C ASP A 135 9.42 -15.71 -17.13
N ARG A 136 9.70 -16.94 -17.59
CA ARG A 136 9.95 -17.27 -19.01
C ARG A 136 11.01 -16.37 -19.69
N GLY A 137 12.05 -15.97 -18.95
CA GLY A 137 13.15 -15.15 -19.46
C GLY A 137 12.86 -13.63 -19.49
N ALA A 138 11.66 -13.20 -19.07
CA ALA A 138 11.36 -11.79 -18.86
C ALA A 138 11.47 -11.43 -17.37
N LEU A 139 12.16 -10.32 -17.09
CA LEU A 139 12.26 -9.78 -15.74
C LEU A 139 11.10 -8.83 -15.48
N ARG A 140 10.31 -9.09 -14.43
CA ARG A 140 9.21 -8.23 -14.01
C ARG A 140 9.49 -7.69 -12.61
N PHE A 141 9.45 -6.36 -12.48
CA PHE A 141 9.46 -5.71 -11.18
C PHE A 141 8.04 -5.51 -10.67
N ILE A 142 7.79 -5.92 -9.44
CA ILE A 142 6.53 -5.65 -8.74
C ILE A 142 6.81 -4.88 -7.45
N PRO A 143 6.10 -3.77 -7.18
CA PRO A 143 6.19 -3.11 -5.89
C PRO A 143 5.61 -4.01 -4.80
N ILE A 144 6.26 -4.05 -3.63
CA ILE A 144 5.88 -4.90 -2.51
C ILE A 144 5.39 -4.06 -1.34
N PHE A 145 6.23 -3.14 -0.86
CA PHE A 145 5.89 -2.20 0.19
C PHE A 145 6.83 -1.00 0.17
N ARG A 146 6.41 0.09 0.80
CA ARG A 146 7.21 1.27 1.09
C ARG A 146 7.24 1.53 2.59
N VAL A 147 8.36 2.04 3.07
CA VAL A 147 8.57 2.48 4.45
C VAL A 147 8.85 3.96 4.42
N LEU A 148 8.13 4.70 5.25
CA LEU A 148 8.15 6.16 5.31
C LEU A 148 8.38 6.64 6.74
N ASP A 149 8.77 7.91 6.89
CA ASP A 149 8.75 8.56 8.19
C ASP A 149 7.30 8.62 8.71
N PRO A 150 7.08 8.48 10.03
CA PRO A 150 5.74 8.59 10.60
C PRO A 150 5.00 9.88 10.23
N GLU A 151 5.72 10.99 10.06
CA GLU A 151 5.19 12.31 9.66
C GLU A 151 4.81 12.42 8.17
N ASP A 152 5.31 11.53 7.32
CA ASP A 152 4.93 11.47 5.91
C ASP A 152 3.69 10.58 5.70
N VAL A 153 3.38 9.69 6.64
CA VAL A 153 2.26 8.75 6.53
C VAL A 153 0.97 9.34 7.07
N THR A 154 -0.08 9.30 6.26
CA THR A 154 -1.45 9.41 6.78
C THR A 154 -1.99 8.04 7.09
N GLU A 155 -2.56 7.87 8.28
CA GLU A 155 -3.25 6.64 8.68
C GLU A 155 -4.73 6.92 8.91
N ILE A 156 -5.61 6.31 8.12
CA ILE A 156 -7.06 6.44 8.28
C ILE A 156 -7.58 5.15 8.90
N ARG A 157 -8.21 5.29 10.06
CA ARG A 157 -8.87 4.20 10.78
C ARG A 157 -10.37 4.44 10.74
N GLY A 158 -11.11 3.45 10.26
CA GLY A 158 -12.55 3.61 10.07
C GLY A 158 -13.37 2.49 10.67
N TYR A 159 -14.61 2.83 11.00
CA TYR A 159 -15.66 1.89 11.38
C TYR A 159 -16.85 2.07 10.43
N VAL A 160 -17.34 0.98 9.85
CA VAL A 160 -18.50 0.94 8.97
C VAL A 160 -19.67 0.36 9.75
N ASN A 161 -20.68 1.19 9.95
CA ASN A 161 -21.96 0.82 10.55
C ASN A 161 -23.09 0.91 9.51
N ILE A 162 -22.94 0.16 8.42
CA ILE A 162 -23.89 0.11 7.31
C ILE A 162 -24.08 -1.37 6.96
N GLU A 163 -25.34 -1.81 6.92
CA GLU A 163 -25.65 -3.20 6.58
C GLU A 163 -25.18 -3.53 5.16
N ASN A 164 -24.70 -4.77 4.97
CA ASN A 164 -24.27 -5.31 3.67
C ASN A 164 -23.08 -4.59 3.00
N VAL A 165 -22.36 -3.71 3.72
CA VAL A 165 -21.11 -3.11 3.23
C VAL A 165 -19.91 -3.93 3.68
N TYR A 166 -19.37 -4.73 2.76
CA TYR A 166 -18.18 -5.57 3.01
C TYR A 166 -16.87 -4.94 2.55
N ASN A 167 -16.94 -3.84 1.82
CA ASN A 167 -15.77 -3.15 1.27
C ASN A 167 -15.92 -1.64 1.40
N VAL A 168 -14.82 -0.96 1.68
CA VAL A 168 -14.70 0.51 1.55
C VAL A 168 -13.79 0.81 0.38
N SER A 169 -14.25 1.67 -0.53
CA SER A 169 -13.47 2.10 -1.68
C SER A 169 -12.93 3.50 -1.48
N LEU A 170 -11.70 3.74 -1.93
CA LEU A 170 -11.09 5.05 -1.91
C LEU A 170 -10.96 5.59 -3.32
N PHE A 171 -11.32 6.84 -3.49
CA PHE A 171 -11.24 7.55 -4.76
C PHE A 171 -10.53 8.89 -4.59
N LEU A 172 -9.67 9.23 -5.53
CA LEU A 172 -9.02 10.53 -5.61
C LEU A 172 -9.76 11.41 -6.61
N PHE A 173 -10.09 12.63 -6.20
CA PHE A 173 -10.72 13.64 -7.02
C PHE A 173 -9.87 14.90 -7.11
N PRO A 174 -9.90 15.63 -8.24
CA PRO A 174 -9.21 16.91 -8.37
C PRO A 174 -9.93 18.08 -7.66
N SER A 175 -11.18 17.89 -7.26
CA SER A 175 -11.96 18.84 -6.49
C SER A 175 -13.09 18.11 -5.76
N ARG A 176 -13.62 18.71 -4.69
CA ARG A 176 -14.75 18.14 -3.98
C ARG A 176 -16.01 18.32 -4.82
N ILE A 177 -16.74 17.23 -5.06
CA ILE A 177 -18.01 17.26 -5.78
C ILE A 177 -19.18 16.96 -4.84
N ILE A 178 -20.36 17.42 -5.22
CA ILE A 178 -21.61 17.03 -4.59
C ILE A 178 -22.00 15.66 -5.16
N PHE A 179 -22.08 14.65 -4.29
CA PHE A 179 -22.51 13.30 -4.66
C PHE A 179 -24.04 13.25 -4.75
N ASN A 180 -24.56 13.05 -5.96
CA ASN A 180 -25.99 12.85 -6.20
C ASN A 180 -26.30 11.41 -6.60
N SER A 181 -25.31 10.69 -7.15
CA SER A 181 -25.45 9.28 -7.50
C SER A 181 -24.10 8.54 -7.46
N THR A 182 -24.14 7.21 -7.46
CA THR A 182 -22.94 6.38 -7.59
C THR A 182 -22.24 6.53 -8.95
N ASN A 183 -22.92 7.04 -9.98
CA ASN A 183 -22.29 7.34 -11.27
C ASN A 183 -21.22 8.44 -11.16
N ASP A 184 -21.35 9.34 -10.17
CA ASP A 184 -20.41 10.43 -9.94
C ASP A 184 -19.02 9.92 -9.51
N LEU A 185 -18.92 8.68 -9.02
CA LEU A 185 -17.65 8.01 -8.70
C LEU A 185 -16.73 7.89 -9.92
N ARG A 186 -17.30 7.88 -11.14
CA ARG A 186 -16.53 7.83 -12.40
C ARG A 186 -15.69 9.09 -12.65
N ASN A 187 -16.03 10.20 -11.98
CA ASN A 187 -15.28 11.44 -12.07
C ASN A 187 -13.99 11.40 -11.21
N GLY A 188 -13.84 10.38 -10.35
CA GLY A 188 -12.65 10.14 -9.54
C GLY A 188 -11.81 8.97 -10.05
N SER A 189 -10.57 8.89 -9.58
CA SER A 189 -9.68 7.75 -9.81
C SER A 189 -9.77 6.80 -8.62
N LYS A 190 -10.26 5.56 -8.84
CA LYS A 190 -10.28 4.54 -7.79
C LYS A 190 -8.84 4.16 -7.41
N LEU A 191 -8.49 4.34 -6.15
CA LEU A 191 -7.17 4.00 -5.63
C LEU A 191 -7.12 2.55 -5.15
N ILE A 192 -8.05 2.18 -4.25
CA ILE A 192 -8.08 0.85 -3.63
C ILE A 192 -9.51 0.50 -3.19
N SER A 193 -9.76 -0.80 -3.02
CA SER A 193 -10.94 -1.36 -2.38
C SER A 193 -10.49 -2.23 -1.20
N LEU A 194 -10.85 -1.84 0.01
CA LEU A 194 -10.44 -2.50 1.24
C LEU A 194 -11.56 -3.37 1.76
N LEU A 195 -11.24 -4.61 2.12
CA LEU A 195 -12.17 -5.46 2.86
C LEU A 195 -12.37 -4.90 4.26
N VAL A 196 -13.63 -4.85 4.67
CA VAL A 196 -14.00 -4.47 6.04
C VAL A 196 -13.91 -5.73 6.92
N SER A 197 -13.40 -5.57 8.13
CA SER A 197 -13.35 -6.68 9.10
C SER A 197 -14.76 -7.13 9.48
N LYS A 198 -14.88 -8.32 10.09
CA LYS A 198 -16.17 -8.79 10.64
C LYS A 198 -16.77 -7.83 11.68
N GLU A 199 -15.93 -7.02 12.33
CA GLU A 199 -16.34 -6.00 13.29
C GLU A 199 -16.58 -4.64 12.63
N GLY A 200 -16.66 -4.53 11.30
CA GLY A 200 -16.88 -3.25 10.63
C GLY A 200 -15.63 -2.37 10.54
N LYS A 201 -14.45 -2.83 10.95
CA LYS A 201 -13.24 -1.99 11.02
C LYS A 201 -12.42 -2.06 9.73
N PHE A 202 -11.81 -0.95 9.36
CA PHE A 202 -10.76 -0.88 8.33
C PHE A 202 -9.64 0.06 8.75
N CYS A 203 -8.46 -0.16 8.18
CA CYS A 203 -7.30 0.71 8.32
C CYS A 203 -6.67 0.87 6.93
N ILE A 204 -6.19 2.06 6.64
CA ILE A 204 -5.37 2.30 5.46
C ILE A 204 -4.29 3.31 5.78
N ARG A 205 -3.12 3.07 5.19
CA ARG A 205 -2.03 4.03 5.16
C ARG A 205 -1.79 4.55 3.76
N LEU A 206 -1.54 5.85 3.67
CA LEU A 206 -1.32 6.57 2.43
C LEU A 206 -0.06 7.42 2.55
N ASP A 207 0.58 7.65 1.41
CA ASP A 207 1.53 8.73 1.21
C ASP A 207 0.80 9.86 0.47
N PRO A 208 0.44 10.95 1.16
CA PRO A 208 -0.25 12.07 0.52
C PRO A 208 0.53 12.73 -0.59
N GLU A 209 1.86 12.71 -0.57
CA GLU A 209 2.69 13.35 -1.61
C GLU A 209 2.53 12.64 -2.96
N LEU A 210 2.41 11.31 -2.96
CA LEU A 210 2.12 10.54 -4.19
C LEU A 210 0.70 10.77 -4.74
N LEU A 211 -0.20 11.30 -3.93
CA LEU A 211 -1.58 11.60 -4.32
C LEU A 211 -1.77 13.05 -4.78
N LYS A 212 -0.76 13.90 -4.57
CA LYS A 212 -0.78 15.28 -5.07
C LYS A 212 -0.40 15.31 -6.55
N PRO A 213 -1.19 15.98 -7.41
CA PRO A 213 -0.79 16.18 -8.79
C PRO A 213 0.43 17.09 -8.87
N PRO A 214 1.23 17.00 -9.95
CA PRO A 214 2.44 17.80 -10.13
C PRO A 214 2.16 19.29 -10.37
N PHE A 215 0.90 19.69 -10.48
CA PHE A 215 0.46 21.08 -10.65
C PHE A 215 -0.58 21.45 -9.60
N PRO A 216 -0.57 22.71 -9.11
CA PRO A 216 -1.50 23.17 -8.08
C PRO A 216 -2.94 23.17 -8.63
N LEU A 217 -3.84 22.52 -7.90
CA LEU A 217 -5.28 22.56 -8.15
C LEU A 217 -5.88 23.75 -7.38
N ARG A 218 -6.88 24.43 -7.98
CA ARG A 218 -7.53 25.59 -7.34
C ARG A 218 -8.22 25.26 -6.02
N GLU A 219 -8.74 24.04 -5.90
CA GLU A 219 -9.46 23.56 -4.70
C GLU A 219 -8.73 22.42 -3.98
N GLY A 220 -7.63 21.91 -4.56
CA GLY A 220 -6.84 20.82 -3.98
C GLY A 220 -7.38 19.42 -4.30
N PRO A 221 -6.51 18.39 -4.32
CA PRO A 221 -6.96 17.03 -4.48
C PRO A 221 -7.68 16.54 -3.21
N TYR A 222 -8.82 15.88 -3.40
CA TYR A 222 -9.63 15.33 -2.32
C TYR A 222 -9.68 13.81 -2.38
N LEU A 223 -9.56 13.19 -1.21
CA LEU A 223 -9.82 11.78 -1.02
C LEU A 223 -11.27 11.58 -0.60
N LEU A 224 -11.99 10.78 -1.36
CA LEU A 224 -13.27 10.22 -0.96
C LEU A 224 -13.07 8.83 -0.38
N ILE A 225 -13.60 8.61 0.81
CA ILE A 225 -13.72 7.30 1.42
C ILE A 225 -15.19 6.91 1.34
N TYR A 226 -15.49 5.87 0.58
CA TYR A 226 -16.86 5.53 0.18
C TYR A 226 -17.23 4.13 0.67
N GLY A 227 -18.30 4.04 1.47
CA GLY A 227 -18.95 2.80 1.88
C GLY A 227 -20.29 2.59 1.16
N ASP A 228 -21.16 3.60 1.15
CA ASP A 228 -22.47 3.54 0.51
C ASP A 228 -23.00 4.93 0.10
N MET A 229 -23.97 4.97 -0.83
CA MET A 229 -24.62 6.20 -1.30
C MET A 229 -25.77 6.62 -0.37
N CYS A 230 -25.43 7.03 0.85
CA CYS A 230 -26.36 7.52 1.86
C CYS A 230 -25.73 8.68 2.66
N LYS A 231 -26.55 9.46 3.39
CA LYS A 231 -26.04 10.56 4.24
C LYS A 231 -25.16 9.99 5.36
N GLY A 232 -23.85 10.25 5.29
CA GLY A 232 -22.84 9.70 6.21
C GLY A 232 -22.18 8.40 5.74
N GLY A 233 -22.58 7.88 4.57
CA GLY A 233 -21.99 6.67 3.97
C GLY A 233 -20.65 6.90 3.27
N TYR A 234 -20.20 8.15 3.21
CA TYR A 234 -18.92 8.55 2.64
C TYR A 234 -18.35 9.76 3.37
N GLU A 235 -17.02 9.92 3.32
CA GLU A 235 -16.29 11.03 3.94
C GLU A 235 -15.30 11.62 2.94
N TRP A 236 -15.15 12.94 2.96
CA TRP A 236 -14.20 13.68 2.13
C TRP A 236 -13.05 14.21 2.99
N LEU A 237 -11.82 13.99 2.55
CA LEU A 237 -10.62 14.52 3.19
C LEU A 237 -9.80 15.32 2.17
N ASP A 238 -9.33 16.51 2.55
CA ASP A 238 -8.37 17.27 1.74
C ASP A 238 -6.97 16.67 1.91
N ILE A 239 -6.38 16.18 0.81
CA ILE A 239 -5.06 15.53 0.82
C ILE A 239 -3.97 16.47 1.37
N ASN A 240 -4.11 17.79 1.19
CA ASN A 240 -3.14 18.76 1.69
C ASN A 240 -3.15 18.87 3.21
N GLU A 241 -4.27 18.52 3.85
CA GLU A 241 -4.45 18.68 5.29
C GLU A 241 -4.19 17.39 6.08
N ILE A 242 -4.06 16.24 5.44
CA ILE A 242 -3.99 14.94 6.14
C ILE A 242 -2.57 14.43 6.41
N LYS A 243 -1.53 15.06 5.84
CA LYS A 243 -0.14 14.59 5.97
C LYS A 243 0.28 14.45 7.44
N GLY A 244 0.87 13.29 7.77
CA GLY A 244 1.34 12.94 9.11
C GLY A 244 0.24 12.73 10.15
N LYS A 245 -1.04 12.70 9.76
CA LYS A 245 -2.16 12.56 10.70
C LYS A 245 -2.66 11.12 10.78
N THR A 246 -3.15 10.77 11.97
CA THR A 246 -4.05 9.61 12.15
C THR A 246 -5.48 10.13 12.23
N ILE A 247 -6.34 9.71 11.30
CA ILE A 247 -7.70 10.20 11.14
C ILE A 247 -8.67 9.07 11.46
N TYR A 248 -9.66 9.36 12.30
CA TYR A 248 -10.70 8.41 12.69
C TYR A 248 -12.00 8.79 12.02
N ILE A 249 -12.60 7.84 11.30
CA ILE A 249 -13.88 8.07 10.60
C ILE A 249 -14.90 7.00 10.95
N SER A 250 -16.17 7.36 10.86
CA SER A 250 -17.29 6.44 11.06
C SER A 250 -18.26 6.61 9.90
N LEU A 251 -18.41 5.57 9.07
CA LEU A 251 -19.35 5.56 7.96
C LEU A 251 -20.65 4.94 8.45
N LYS A 252 -21.74 5.68 8.34
CA LYS A 252 -23.08 5.25 8.76
C LYS A 252 -24.13 5.86 7.84
N CYS A 253 -25.17 5.10 7.52
CA CYS A 253 -26.34 5.68 6.91
C CYS A 253 -27.18 6.30 8.01
N ASN A 254 -27.16 7.63 8.10
CA ASN A 254 -28.13 8.31 8.93
C ASN A 254 -29.52 8.01 8.35
N ALA A 255 -30.41 7.45 9.17
CA ALA A 255 -31.82 7.41 8.82
C ALA A 255 -32.20 8.83 8.40
N THR A 256 -32.74 8.97 7.19
CA THR A 256 -33.33 10.25 6.78
C THR A 256 -34.31 10.68 7.87
N ASP A 257 -34.25 11.96 8.25
CA ASP A 257 -35.31 12.61 8.99
C ASP A 257 -36.62 12.41 8.20
N THR A 258 -37.32 11.32 8.47
CA THR A 258 -38.73 11.16 8.15
C THR A 258 -39.47 11.87 9.27
N GLY A 259 -39.68 13.16 9.08
CA GLY A 259 -40.49 14.04 9.92
C GLY A 259 -40.95 15.22 9.10
#